data_AF-A0A2H9T0D2-F1
#
_entry.id   AF-A0A2H9T0D2-F1
#
_cell.length_a   1.000
_cell.length_b   1.000
_cell.length_c   1.000
_cell.angle_alpha   90.00
_cell.angle_beta   90.00
_cell.angle_gamma   90.00
#
_symmetry.space_group_name_H-M   'P 1'
#
loop_
_entity.id
_entity.type
_entity.pdbx_description
1 polymer ?
#
loop_
_entity_poly.entity_id
_entity_poly.type
_entity_poly.pdbx_seq_one_letter_code
_entity_poly.pdbx_strand_id
1 'polypeptide(L)'
;MKADYLSFVMLFFSTIVCLMTDVSYAKINNRTWDLLDKETKEQCLSVESLNMPLEDIPSEQELQNTFICDVENSYYGLYAPINYNQARVCAYIEDNNHILAMIYANGYQVKRNIDLALHFICLIDGFPAEIAARVNALNKMRKGKSIEKFELCDYMASDHDALKCGEIKHRWIVNSFNKKEVILFKQLEALSFKYTQLRVDNELVRLNKDATIAQEDEKIRLTVEYTKLIFAMSICNLKEYSENNYLLVDKTLNSIYKEILLGEDGDLSFTVAGVKKTQRAWLRYKILIEKLGALRCPHINLFTWGTIVTKQRLKQLKAIRLEQKEIETGARERN
;
A
#
# COMPACT_ATOMS: atom_id res chain seq x y z
N MET A 1 -7.84 48.79 46.85
CA MET A 1 -7.20 47.49 46.54
C MET A 1 -7.94 46.84 45.39
N LYS A 2 -7.43 47.01 44.16
CA LYS A 2 -7.65 46.18 42.96
C LYS A 2 -7.01 46.92 41.78
N ALA A 3 -5.71 46.75 41.67
CA ALA A 3 -4.91 47.01 40.47
C ALA A 3 -3.96 45.80 40.34
N ASP A 4 -3.48 45.56 39.12
CA ASP A 4 -2.38 44.64 38.79
C ASP A 4 -2.70 43.16 38.55
N TYR A 5 -3.42 42.88 37.46
CA TYR A 5 -3.29 41.58 36.76
C TYR A 5 -3.19 41.68 35.23
N LEU A 6 -3.36 42.85 34.63
CA LEU A 6 -3.40 42.99 33.16
C LEU A 6 -2.05 43.31 32.49
N SER A 7 -1.00 43.68 33.23
CA SER A 7 0.29 44.07 32.64
C SER A 7 1.31 42.95 32.47
N PHE A 8 1.01 41.71 32.93
CA PHE A 8 1.97 40.60 32.86
C PHE A 8 1.81 39.70 31.63
N VAL A 9 0.70 39.79 30.89
CA VAL A 9 0.41 38.87 29.76
C VAL A 9 0.86 39.44 28.41
N MET A 10 1.11 40.75 28.29
CA MET A 10 1.54 41.36 27.02
C MET A 10 3.05 41.38 26.77
N LEU A 11 3.90 40.99 27.74
CA LEU A 11 5.36 41.03 27.59
C LEU A 11 6.01 39.69 27.23
N PHE A 12 5.24 38.60 27.14
CA PHE A 12 5.77 37.28 26.77
C PHE A 12 5.58 36.89 25.29
N PHE A 13 4.82 37.66 24.51
CA PHE A 13 4.58 37.38 23.08
C PHE A 13 5.52 38.10 22.11
N SER A 14 6.44 38.95 22.61
CA SER A 14 7.31 39.77 21.74
C SER A 14 8.73 39.21 21.52
N THR A 15 9.11 38.10 22.16
CA THR A 15 10.48 37.53 22.04
C THR A 15 10.55 36.14 21.40
N ILE A 16 9.42 35.61 20.91
CA ILE A 16 9.37 34.32 20.17
C ILE A 16 9.11 34.59 18.67
N VAL A 17 9.80 35.57 18.09
CA VAL A 17 9.71 35.90 16.64
C VAL A 17 11.09 35.95 15.95
N CYS A 18 12.20 35.68 16.64
CA CYS A 18 13.55 35.77 16.03
C CYS A 18 14.44 34.52 16.15
N LEU A 19 13.89 33.32 16.30
CA LEU A 19 14.69 32.07 16.31
C LEU A 19 14.16 30.98 15.37
N MET A 20 13.61 31.37 14.21
CA MET A 20 13.32 30.43 13.10
C MET A 20 13.91 30.94 11.78
N THR A 21 15.22 31.16 11.76
CA THR A 21 16.00 31.16 10.52
C THR A 21 17.15 30.20 10.70
N ASP A 22 16.80 28.92 10.86
CA ASP A 22 17.63 27.76 10.52
C ASP A 22 16.69 26.56 10.51
N VAL A 23 15.75 26.56 9.56
CA VAL A 23 15.18 25.31 9.05
C VAL A 23 16.34 24.63 8.33
N SER A 24 17.19 23.96 9.12
CA SER A 24 18.10 22.95 8.60
C SER A 24 17.21 21.95 7.87
N TYR A 25 17.19 22.05 6.54
CA TYR A 25 16.73 21.01 5.64
C TYR A 25 17.20 19.69 6.22
N ALA A 26 16.23 18.82 6.51
CA ALA A 26 16.47 17.53 7.14
C ALA A 26 17.65 16.87 6.44
N LYS A 27 18.70 16.58 7.22
CA LYS A 27 19.85 15.79 6.80
C LYS A 27 19.29 14.56 6.09
N ILE A 28 19.44 14.55 4.76
CA ILE A 28 19.15 13.41 3.91
C ILE A 28 19.62 12.16 4.65
N ASN A 29 18.70 11.24 4.95
CA ASN A 29 18.98 10.06 5.76
C ASN A 29 20.11 9.26 5.10
N ASN A 30 21.29 9.28 5.73
CA ASN A 30 22.56 8.94 5.09
C ASN A 30 22.70 7.46 4.68
N ARG A 31 21.76 6.57 5.05
CA ARG A 31 21.89 5.12 4.83
C ARG A 31 21.49 4.67 3.43
N THR A 32 20.54 5.34 2.78
CA THR A 32 20.01 4.94 1.46
C THR A 32 20.91 5.40 0.32
N TRP A 33 21.64 6.51 0.53
CA TRP A 33 22.50 7.15 -0.47
C TRP A 33 23.75 6.36 -0.84
N ASP A 34 24.27 5.57 0.10
CA ASP A 34 25.42 4.72 -0.14
C ASP A 34 25.09 3.50 -1.01
N LEU A 35 23.79 3.17 -1.13
CA LEU A 35 23.29 2.05 -1.92
C LEU A 35 22.80 2.46 -3.32
N LEU A 36 22.72 3.76 -3.61
CA LEU A 36 22.39 4.25 -4.94
C LEU A 36 23.55 4.02 -5.90
N ASP A 37 23.23 3.69 -7.15
CA ASP A 37 24.24 3.65 -8.20
C ASP A 37 24.81 5.05 -8.47
N LYS A 38 26.02 5.08 -9.03
CA LYS A 38 26.76 6.32 -9.26
C LYS A 38 25.98 7.32 -10.12
N GLU A 39 25.29 6.86 -11.16
CA GLU A 39 24.54 7.75 -12.06
C GLU A 39 23.39 8.40 -11.31
N THR A 40 22.57 7.62 -10.60
CA THR A 40 21.47 8.14 -9.79
C THR A 40 21.95 9.16 -8.76
N LYS A 41 23.07 8.88 -8.08
CA LYS A 41 23.67 9.79 -7.09
C LYS A 41 24.10 11.12 -7.71
N GLU A 42 24.79 11.09 -8.86
CA GLU A 42 25.20 12.29 -9.58
C GLU A 42 23.99 13.13 -10.02
N GLN A 43 22.92 12.48 -10.48
CA GLN A 43 21.68 13.18 -10.85
C GLN A 43 21.04 13.85 -9.64
N CYS A 44 20.95 13.17 -8.49
CA CYS A 44 20.38 13.77 -7.29
C CYS A 44 21.23 14.93 -6.75
N LEU A 45 22.56 14.79 -6.75
CA LEU A 45 23.47 15.89 -6.37
C LEU A 45 23.32 17.12 -7.27
N SER A 46 23.03 16.92 -8.56
CA SER A 46 22.87 18.03 -9.51
C SER A 46 21.65 18.93 -9.23
N VAL A 47 20.71 18.46 -8.41
CA VAL A 47 19.46 19.16 -8.07
C VAL A 47 19.31 19.40 -6.56
N GLU A 48 20.31 19.07 -5.76
CA GLU A 48 20.23 19.14 -4.28
C GLU A 48 19.92 20.55 -3.76
N SER A 49 20.49 21.58 -4.38
CA SER A 49 20.34 22.97 -3.97
C SER A 49 19.11 23.68 -4.55
N LEU A 50 18.30 22.97 -5.34
CA LEU A 50 17.07 23.56 -5.89
C LEU A 50 16.07 23.82 -4.77
N ASN A 51 15.40 24.96 -4.87
CA ASN A 51 14.30 25.34 -3.99
C ASN A 51 13.03 25.52 -4.82
N MET A 52 11.89 25.41 -4.15
CA MET A 52 10.60 25.70 -4.76
C MET A 52 10.54 27.18 -5.19
N PRO A 53 9.96 27.51 -6.36
CA PRO A 53 9.77 28.90 -6.77
C PRO A 53 8.96 29.68 -5.73
N LEU A 54 9.29 30.95 -5.51
CA LEU A 54 8.63 31.77 -4.49
C LEU A 54 7.11 31.86 -4.72
N GLU A 55 6.68 31.92 -5.98
CA GLU A 55 5.27 31.93 -6.37
C GLU A 55 4.51 30.64 -6.02
N ASP A 56 5.23 29.53 -5.85
CA ASP A 56 4.66 28.27 -5.43
C ASP A 56 4.77 28.07 -3.91
N ILE A 57 5.44 28.93 -3.15
CA ILE A 57 5.44 28.78 -1.68
C ILE A 57 4.05 29.19 -1.17
N PRO A 58 3.36 28.36 -0.35
CA PRO A 58 2.04 28.71 0.16
C PRO A 58 2.05 30.06 0.89
N SER A 59 1.11 30.92 0.54
CA SER A 59 0.89 32.18 1.26
C SER A 59 0.37 31.94 2.68
N GLU A 60 0.53 32.92 3.57
CA GLU A 60 0.01 32.84 4.94
C GLU A 60 -1.50 32.55 4.97
N GLN A 61 -2.25 33.09 4.01
CA GLN A 61 -3.68 32.83 3.87
C GLN A 61 -3.98 31.38 3.46
N GLU A 62 -3.18 30.79 2.56
CA GLU A 62 -3.32 29.38 2.20
C GLU A 62 -3.01 28.46 3.39
N LEU A 63 -1.97 28.78 4.16
CA LEU A 63 -1.61 28.06 5.39
C LEU A 63 -2.68 28.15 6.48
N GLN A 64 -3.42 29.26 6.56
CA GLN A 64 -4.52 29.42 7.53
C GLN A 64 -5.79 28.66 7.11
N ASN A 65 -6.01 28.45 5.81
CA ASN A 65 -7.20 27.79 5.28
C ASN A 65 -7.07 26.26 5.20
N THR A 66 -5.90 25.69 5.49
CA THR A 66 -5.61 24.26 5.41
C THR A 66 -5.88 23.51 6.71
N PHE A 67 -7.04 23.77 7.35
CA PHE A 67 -7.39 23.14 8.64
C PHE A 67 -7.55 21.61 8.55
N ILE A 68 -7.69 21.06 7.34
CA ILE A 68 -7.64 19.62 7.05
C ILE A 68 -6.84 19.42 5.76
N CYS A 69 -5.57 19.03 5.90
CA CYS A 69 -4.78 18.58 4.77
C CYS A 69 -5.00 17.08 4.54
N ASP A 70 -5.63 16.76 3.41
CA ASP A 70 -5.65 15.42 2.85
C ASP A 70 -5.05 15.53 1.45
N VAL A 71 -3.72 15.41 1.41
CA VAL A 71 -2.91 15.60 0.21
C VAL A 71 -3.28 14.60 -0.89
N GLU A 72 -3.54 13.35 -0.52
CA GLU A 72 -3.89 12.29 -1.47
C GLU A 72 -5.31 12.46 -2.01
N ASN A 73 -6.27 12.85 -1.16
CA ASN A 73 -7.61 13.19 -1.62
C ASN A 73 -7.57 14.35 -2.62
N SER A 74 -6.78 15.39 -2.33
CA SER A 74 -6.68 16.57 -3.20
C SER A 74 -6.01 16.23 -4.54
N TYR A 75 -4.98 15.38 -4.55
CA TYR A 75 -4.25 14.99 -5.75
C TYR A 75 -5.02 13.95 -6.60
N TYR A 76 -5.54 12.89 -5.97
CA TYR A 76 -6.20 11.78 -6.67
C TYR A 76 -7.71 11.95 -6.82
N GLY A 77 -8.30 12.95 -6.16
CA GLY A 77 -9.74 13.21 -6.19
C GLY A 77 -10.54 12.07 -5.57
N LEU A 78 -10.14 11.61 -4.40
CA LEU A 78 -10.72 10.42 -3.78
C LEU A 78 -12.18 10.69 -3.40
N TYR A 79 -12.44 11.59 -2.48
CA TYR A 79 -13.76 11.94 -1.92
C TYR A 79 -14.28 13.30 -2.39
N ALA A 80 -13.43 14.09 -3.04
CA ALA A 80 -13.75 15.41 -3.58
C ALA A 80 -13.13 15.57 -4.99
N PRO A 81 -13.59 16.55 -5.81
CA PRO A 81 -12.92 16.86 -7.06
C PRO A 81 -11.42 17.15 -6.85
N ILE A 82 -10.61 16.74 -7.82
CA ILE A 82 -9.17 17.00 -7.83
C ILE A 82 -8.90 18.50 -7.68
N ASN A 83 -7.97 18.85 -6.80
CA ASN A 83 -7.49 20.20 -6.59
C ASN A 83 -5.97 20.17 -6.40
N TYR A 84 -5.23 20.36 -7.49
CA TYR A 84 -3.77 20.26 -7.47
C TYR A 84 -3.11 21.41 -6.70
N ASN A 85 -3.72 22.58 -6.63
CA ASN A 85 -3.21 23.68 -5.80
C ASN A 85 -3.29 23.31 -4.31
N GLN A 86 -4.45 22.79 -3.87
CA GLN A 86 -4.61 22.29 -2.50
C GLN A 86 -3.64 21.13 -2.23
N ALA A 87 -3.51 20.19 -3.17
CA ALA A 87 -2.56 19.09 -3.06
C ALA A 87 -1.12 19.59 -2.90
N ARG A 88 -0.71 20.59 -3.69
CA ARG A 88 0.63 21.19 -3.60
C ARG A 88 0.85 21.86 -2.25
N VAL A 89 -0.10 22.69 -1.80
CA VAL A 89 -0.02 23.38 -0.52
C VAL A 89 0.07 22.38 0.64
N CYS A 90 -0.81 21.36 0.65
CA CYS A 90 -0.76 20.33 1.69
C CYS A 90 0.51 19.48 1.61
N ALA A 91 0.97 19.15 0.40
CA ALA A 91 2.21 18.41 0.24
C ALA A 91 3.42 19.21 0.73
N TYR A 92 3.41 20.54 0.58
CA TYR A 92 4.44 21.41 1.15
C TYR A 92 4.39 21.42 2.69
N ILE A 93 3.19 21.56 3.28
CA ILE A 93 3.02 21.58 4.75
C ILE A 93 3.43 20.26 5.40
N GLU A 94 3.15 19.14 4.74
CA GLU A 94 3.40 17.79 5.25
C GLU A 94 4.76 17.21 4.81
N ASP A 95 5.61 18.00 4.14
CA ASP A 95 6.86 17.52 3.52
C ASP A 95 6.66 16.29 2.61
N ASN A 96 5.49 16.20 1.94
CA ASN A 96 5.13 15.10 1.07
C ASN A 96 5.78 15.24 -0.31
N ASN A 97 7.08 14.95 -0.35
CA ASN A 97 7.92 15.01 -1.54
C ASN A 97 7.40 14.12 -2.69
N HIS A 98 6.65 13.06 -2.37
CA HIS A 98 6.02 12.21 -3.37
C HIS A 98 5.04 12.99 -4.26
N ILE A 99 4.08 13.68 -3.64
CA ILE A 99 3.06 14.45 -4.36
C ILE A 99 3.68 15.67 -5.06
N LEU A 100 4.61 16.36 -4.39
CA LEU A 100 5.33 17.50 -5.00
C LEU A 100 6.08 17.07 -6.27
N ALA A 101 6.80 15.96 -6.23
CA ALA A 101 7.48 15.43 -7.41
C ALA A 101 6.52 15.21 -8.59
N MET A 102 5.36 14.59 -8.35
CA MET A 102 4.39 14.34 -9.41
C MET A 102 3.71 15.62 -9.92
N ILE A 103 3.39 16.59 -9.05
CA ILE A 103 2.82 17.88 -9.45
C ILE A 103 3.78 18.62 -10.39
N TYR A 104 5.05 18.72 -10.03
CA TYR A 104 6.06 19.42 -10.84
C TYR A 104 6.44 18.67 -12.12
N ALA A 105 6.52 17.33 -12.06
CA ALA A 105 6.83 16.52 -13.24
C ALA A 105 5.76 16.65 -14.33
N ASN A 106 4.50 16.78 -13.90
CA ASN A 106 3.33 16.83 -14.77
C ASN A 106 2.86 18.27 -15.10
N GLY A 107 3.29 19.29 -14.35
CA GLY A 107 2.86 20.67 -14.53
C GLY A 107 1.41 20.91 -14.11
N TYR A 108 0.96 20.25 -13.04
CA TYR A 108 -0.41 20.36 -12.58
C TYR A 108 -0.63 21.62 -11.75
N GLN A 109 -1.25 22.64 -12.39
CA GLN A 109 -1.47 23.98 -11.82
C GLN A 109 -0.19 24.72 -11.41
N VAL A 110 0.97 24.24 -11.87
CA VAL A 110 2.28 24.89 -11.78
C VAL A 110 2.98 24.81 -13.13
N LYS A 111 4.02 25.61 -13.33
CA LYS A 111 4.89 25.44 -14.48
C LYS A 111 5.61 24.10 -14.36
N ARG A 112 5.50 23.25 -15.40
CA ARG A 112 6.20 21.96 -15.45
C ARG A 112 7.71 22.17 -15.23
N ASN A 113 8.27 21.49 -14.25
CA ASN A 113 9.66 21.63 -13.83
C ASN A 113 10.24 20.26 -13.46
N ILE A 114 10.96 19.63 -14.39
CA ILE A 114 11.46 18.27 -14.20
C ILE A 114 12.63 18.22 -13.22
N ASP A 115 13.47 19.26 -13.17
CA ASP A 115 14.60 19.29 -12.23
C ASP A 115 14.13 19.44 -10.78
N LEU A 116 13.08 20.23 -10.55
CA LEU A 116 12.47 20.32 -9.22
C LEU A 116 11.70 19.04 -8.84
N ALA A 117 11.05 18.38 -9.80
CA ALA A 117 10.49 17.06 -9.56
C ALA A 117 11.58 16.04 -9.17
N LEU A 118 12.72 16.09 -9.85
CA LEU A 118 13.89 15.25 -9.55
C LEU A 118 14.44 15.55 -8.16
N HIS A 119 14.52 16.82 -7.77
CA HIS A 119 14.90 17.22 -6.41
C HIS A 119 14.01 16.53 -5.38
N PHE A 120 12.68 16.63 -5.51
CA PHE A 120 11.76 15.98 -4.58
C PHE A 120 11.88 14.45 -4.58
N ILE A 121 12.11 13.81 -5.74
CA ILE A 121 12.38 12.35 -5.78
C ILE A 121 13.61 11.98 -4.94
N CYS A 122 14.66 12.80 -4.98
CA CYS A 122 15.89 12.54 -4.25
C CYS A 122 15.78 12.80 -2.73
N LEU A 123 14.70 13.45 -2.29
CA LEU A 123 14.37 13.62 -0.87
C LEU A 123 13.46 12.52 -0.31
N ILE A 124 12.97 11.61 -1.15
CA ILE A 124 12.09 10.52 -0.74
C ILE A 124 12.92 9.36 -0.17
N ASP A 125 12.54 8.86 1.00
CA ASP A 125 13.02 7.57 1.50
C ASP A 125 12.39 6.43 0.68
N GLY A 126 13.20 5.49 0.18
CA GLY A 126 12.73 4.37 -0.63
C GLY A 126 13.83 3.39 -0.99
N PHE A 127 13.47 2.28 -1.64
CA PHE A 127 14.48 1.31 -2.06
C PHE A 127 15.35 1.88 -3.18
N PRO A 128 16.67 1.62 -3.20
CA PRO A 128 17.58 2.16 -4.21
C PRO A 128 17.11 1.95 -5.66
N ALA A 129 16.57 0.77 -5.95
CA ALA A 129 16.03 0.44 -7.27
C ALA A 129 14.82 1.30 -7.67
N GLU A 130 13.97 1.68 -6.71
CA GLU A 130 12.80 2.54 -6.93
C GLU A 130 13.24 3.97 -7.24
N ILE A 131 14.15 4.50 -6.43
CA ILE A 131 14.72 5.83 -6.64
C ILE A 131 15.41 5.89 -8.00
N ALA A 132 16.26 4.92 -8.33
CA ALA A 132 16.92 4.86 -9.65
C ALA A 132 15.92 4.79 -10.81
N ALA A 133 14.85 4.00 -10.69
CA ALA A 133 13.80 3.91 -11.71
C ALA A 133 13.06 5.26 -11.91
N ARG A 134 12.69 5.93 -10.80
CA ARG A 134 12.03 7.24 -10.80
C ARG A 134 12.92 8.34 -11.40
N VAL A 135 14.19 8.38 -11.00
CA VAL A 135 15.20 9.31 -11.53
C VAL A 135 15.40 9.10 -13.03
N ASN A 136 15.51 7.84 -13.49
CA ASN A 136 15.64 7.53 -14.91
C ASN A 136 14.39 7.98 -15.72
N ALA A 137 13.20 7.74 -15.19
CA ALA A 137 11.96 8.18 -15.84
C ALA A 137 11.90 9.71 -16.00
N LEU A 138 12.19 10.48 -14.94
CA LEU A 138 12.26 11.94 -15.02
C LEU A 138 13.35 12.40 -15.98
N ASN A 139 14.51 11.72 -16.03
CA ASN A 139 15.56 12.03 -17.00
C ASN A 139 15.13 11.82 -18.45
N LYS A 140 14.32 10.79 -18.73
CA LYS A 140 13.71 10.61 -20.06
C LYS A 140 12.75 11.76 -20.39
N MET A 141 11.92 12.19 -19.44
CA MET A 141 11.03 13.35 -19.62
C MET A 141 11.81 14.64 -19.84
N ARG A 142 12.87 14.90 -19.06
CA ARG A 142 13.77 16.06 -19.20
C ARG A 142 14.41 16.13 -20.60
N LYS A 143 14.76 14.98 -21.17
CA LYS A 143 15.33 14.86 -22.52
C LYS A 143 14.27 14.86 -23.64
N GLY A 144 12.99 15.10 -23.31
CA GLY A 144 11.88 15.04 -24.28
C GLY A 144 11.61 13.65 -24.85
N LYS A 145 12.15 12.59 -24.23
CA LYS A 145 11.98 11.19 -24.67
C LYS A 145 10.73 10.53 -24.09
N SER A 146 10.01 11.20 -23.21
CA SER A 146 8.68 10.79 -22.75
C SER A 146 7.81 12.02 -22.51
N ILE A 147 6.57 11.94 -23.00
CA ILE A 147 5.50 12.91 -22.73
C ILE A 147 4.45 12.33 -21.78
N GLU A 148 4.63 11.08 -21.34
CA GLU A 148 3.71 10.41 -20.45
C GLU A 148 3.67 11.08 -19.07
N LYS A 149 2.54 10.91 -18.38
CA LYS A 149 2.39 11.35 -17.00
C LYS A 149 3.37 10.57 -16.12
N PHE A 150 4.03 11.27 -15.21
CA PHE A 150 4.83 10.65 -14.16
C PHE A 150 3.94 10.33 -12.95
N GLU A 151 3.84 9.05 -12.62
CA GLU A 151 3.23 8.55 -11.39
C GLU A 151 4.24 7.70 -10.63
N LEU A 152 4.40 7.95 -9.33
CA LEU A 152 5.33 7.19 -8.50
C LEU A 152 5.02 5.69 -8.48
N CYS A 153 3.74 5.36 -8.54
CA CYS A 153 3.23 4.00 -8.53
C CYS A 153 3.60 3.19 -9.78
N ASP A 154 4.09 3.83 -10.85
CA ASP A 154 4.58 3.11 -12.03
C ASP A 154 6.01 2.58 -11.86
N TYR A 155 6.71 3.00 -10.81
CA TYR A 155 8.13 2.71 -10.56
C TYR A 155 8.38 2.04 -9.21
N MET A 156 7.43 1.25 -8.73
CA MET A 156 7.55 0.47 -7.49
C MET A 156 8.43 -0.76 -7.72
N ALA A 157 9.31 -1.06 -6.77
CA ALA A 157 10.17 -2.25 -6.80
C ALA A 157 10.05 -3.08 -5.52
N SER A 158 9.39 -2.54 -4.48
CA SER A 158 9.12 -3.20 -3.22
C SER A 158 7.64 -3.47 -3.01
N ASP A 159 7.35 -4.51 -2.23
CA ASP A 159 5.97 -4.84 -1.84
C ASP A 159 5.36 -3.77 -0.91
N HIS A 160 6.19 -3.03 -0.17
CA HIS A 160 5.77 -1.92 0.67
C HIS A 160 5.17 -0.77 -0.16
N ASP A 161 5.88 -0.30 -1.19
CA ASP A 161 5.36 0.76 -2.06
C ASP A 161 4.17 0.26 -2.90
N ALA A 162 4.20 -1.02 -3.32
CA ALA A 162 3.06 -1.67 -3.94
C ALA A 162 1.81 -1.65 -3.04
N LEU A 163 1.98 -1.79 -1.73
CA LEU A 163 0.91 -1.68 -0.76
C LEU A 163 0.37 -0.24 -0.68
N LYS A 164 1.23 0.77 -0.51
CA LYS A 164 0.83 2.18 -0.42
C LYS A 164 0.08 2.66 -1.67
N CYS A 165 0.62 2.36 -2.85
CA CYS A 165 -0.07 2.63 -4.12
C CYS A 165 -1.35 1.81 -4.28
N GLY A 166 -1.33 0.58 -3.76
CA GLY A 166 -2.51 -0.25 -3.60
C GLY A 166 -3.61 0.42 -2.79
N GLU A 167 -3.29 1.12 -1.70
CA GLU A 167 -4.25 1.83 -0.83
C GLU A 167 -4.85 3.07 -1.49
N ILE A 168 -4.04 3.85 -2.22
CA ILE A 168 -4.54 4.97 -3.04
C ILE A 168 -5.56 4.44 -4.05
N LYS A 169 -5.18 3.37 -4.76
CA LYS A 169 -6.05 2.70 -5.72
C LYS A 169 -7.30 2.13 -5.04
N HIS A 170 -7.15 1.52 -3.86
CA HIS A 170 -8.24 0.98 -3.04
C HIS A 170 -9.26 2.06 -2.70
N ARG A 171 -8.82 3.25 -2.29
CA ARG A 171 -9.73 4.38 -2.03
C ARG A 171 -10.46 4.83 -3.29
N TRP A 172 -9.76 4.98 -4.40
CA TRP A 172 -10.40 5.30 -5.70
C TRP A 172 -11.49 4.30 -6.07
N ILE A 173 -11.21 3.00 -5.89
CA ILE A 173 -12.17 1.92 -6.15
C ILE A 173 -13.42 2.08 -5.29
N VAL A 174 -13.25 2.26 -3.98
CA VAL A 174 -14.36 2.39 -3.03
C VAL A 174 -15.23 3.60 -3.34
N ASN A 175 -14.66 4.69 -3.85
CA ASN A 175 -15.43 5.87 -4.22
C ASN A 175 -16.27 5.67 -5.47
N SER A 176 -15.91 4.70 -6.31
CA SER A 176 -16.76 4.26 -7.41
C SER A 176 -17.92 3.34 -6.99
N PHE A 177 -17.96 2.90 -5.73
CA PHE A 177 -18.97 1.96 -5.24
C PHE A 177 -20.27 2.65 -4.89
N ASN A 178 -21.40 2.02 -5.23
CA ASN A 178 -22.71 2.44 -4.73
C ASN A 178 -22.88 2.10 -3.24
N LYS A 179 -23.94 2.63 -2.60
CA LYS A 179 -24.19 2.44 -1.17
C LYS A 179 -24.21 0.97 -0.71
N LYS A 180 -24.75 0.05 -1.52
CA LYS A 180 -24.82 -1.38 -1.18
C LYS A 180 -23.43 -2.03 -1.28
N GLU A 181 -22.68 -1.67 -2.32
CA GLU A 181 -21.30 -2.13 -2.53
C GLU A 181 -20.39 -1.67 -1.38
N VAL A 182 -20.47 -0.41 -0.95
CA VAL A 182 -19.69 0.11 0.19
C VAL A 182 -19.97 -0.67 1.48
N ILE A 183 -21.23 -1.03 1.75
CA ILE A 183 -21.58 -1.84 2.94
C ILE A 183 -20.94 -3.22 2.88
N LEU A 184 -21.08 -3.91 1.75
CA LEU A 184 -20.49 -5.25 1.56
C LEU A 184 -18.97 -5.20 1.61
N PHE A 185 -18.37 -4.15 1.05
CA PHE A 185 -16.95 -3.93 1.04
C PHE A 185 -16.38 -3.73 2.46
N LYS A 186 -17.02 -2.91 3.30
CA LYS A 186 -16.59 -2.75 4.71
C LYS A 186 -16.64 -4.06 5.49
N GLN A 187 -17.67 -4.88 5.25
CA GLN A 187 -17.75 -6.21 5.85
C GLN A 187 -16.64 -7.12 5.33
N LEU A 188 -16.36 -7.06 4.03
CA LEU A 188 -15.30 -7.82 3.37
C LEU A 188 -13.92 -7.47 3.92
N GLU A 189 -13.60 -6.18 4.07
CA GLU A 189 -12.34 -5.69 4.64
C GLU A 189 -12.12 -6.25 6.05
N ALA A 190 -13.13 -6.15 6.92
CA ALA A 190 -13.07 -6.71 8.27
C ALA A 190 -12.86 -8.23 8.28
N LEU A 191 -13.51 -8.97 7.36
CA LEU A 191 -13.31 -10.41 7.23
C LEU A 191 -11.95 -10.77 6.63
N SER A 192 -11.44 -9.97 5.69
CA SER A 192 -10.12 -10.13 5.09
C SER A 192 -9.04 -10.00 6.18
N PHE A 193 -9.09 -8.91 6.96
CA PHE A 193 -8.19 -8.69 8.09
C PHE A 193 -8.23 -9.85 9.08
N LYS A 194 -9.45 -10.27 9.49
CA LYS A 194 -9.62 -11.39 10.43
C LYS A 194 -9.07 -12.71 9.88
N TYR A 195 -9.27 -12.99 8.60
CA TYR A 195 -8.74 -14.19 7.95
C TYR A 195 -7.21 -14.16 7.89
N THR A 196 -6.61 -13.05 7.46
CA THR A 196 -5.16 -12.84 7.42
C THR A 196 -4.55 -13.05 8.81
N GLN A 197 -5.10 -12.40 9.84
CA GLN A 197 -4.61 -12.55 11.21
C GLN A 197 -4.68 -14.01 11.68
N LEU A 198 -5.82 -14.68 11.48
CA LEU A 198 -5.95 -16.09 11.86
C LEU A 198 -4.98 -17.00 11.12
N ARG A 199 -4.69 -16.73 9.85
CA ARG A 199 -3.71 -17.51 9.10
C ARG A 199 -2.31 -17.34 9.70
N VAL A 200 -1.90 -16.11 9.91
CA VAL A 200 -0.60 -15.78 10.52
C VAL A 200 -0.44 -16.41 11.90
N ASP A 201 -1.48 -16.33 12.73
CA ASP A 201 -1.47 -16.82 14.12
C ASP A 201 -1.58 -18.34 14.26
N ASN A 202 -2.14 -19.03 13.27
CA ASN A 202 -2.48 -20.45 13.41
C ASN A 202 -1.74 -21.36 12.43
N GLU A 203 -1.21 -20.81 11.32
CA GLU A 203 -0.67 -21.59 10.21
C GLU A 203 0.82 -21.29 9.92
N LEU A 204 1.49 -20.42 10.70
CA LEU A 204 2.89 -20.02 10.48
C LEU A 204 3.77 -19.91 11.75
N VAL A 205 3.26 -20.31 12.93
CA VAL A 205 3.80 -19.78 14.20
C VAL A 205 5.06 -20.49 14.74
N ARG A 206 5.32 -21.77 14.49
CA ARG A 206 5.93 -22.51 15.61
C ARG A 206 7.45 -22.63 15.76
N LEU A 207 8.34 -22.28 14.82
CA LEU A 207 9.71 -22.84 14.96
C LEU A 207 10.94 -21.93 15.06
N ASN A 208 10.96 -20.61 14.78
CA ASN A 208 12.21 -19.83 14.94
C ASN A 208 12.01 -18.32 15.14
N LYS A 209 13.08 -17.60 15.53
CA LYS A 209 13.14 -16.12 15.61
C LYS A 209 12.75 -15.43 14.29
N ASP A 210 12.83 -16.14 13.16
CA ASP A 210 12.41 -15.67 11.83
C ASP A 210 10.88 -15.71 11.63
N ALA A 211 10.12 -16.24 12.59
CA ALA A 211 8.66 -16.31 12.50
C ALA A 211 8.03 -14.92 12.33
N THR A 212 8.55 -13.88 13.00
CA THR A 212 8.02 -12.51 12.85
C THR A 212 8.15 -11.99 11.43
N ILE A 213 9.26 -12.29 10.74
CA ILE A 213 9.49 -11.87 9.34
C ILE A 213 8.53 -12.62 8.42
N ALA A 214 8.47 -13.95 8.53
CA ALA A 214 7.57 -14.77 7.71
C ALA A 214 6.09 -14.41 7.90
N GLN A 215 5.69 -14.05 9.12
CA GLN A 215 4.35 -13.57 9.44
C GLN A 215 4.05 -12.23 8.76
N GLU A 216 5.00 -11.29 8.80
CA GLU A 216 4.83 -9.98 8.17
C GLU A 216 4.81 -10.09 6.64
N ASP A 217 5.72 -10.88 6.06
CA ASP A 217 5.73 -11.19 4.63
C ASP A 217 4.40 -11.81 4.18
N GLU A 218 3.82 -12.70 4.99
CA GLU A 218 2.53 -13.30 4.67
C GLU A 218 1.39 -12.29 4.72
N LYS A 219 1.38 -11.36 5.70
CA LYS A 219 0.40 -10.27 5.75
C LYS A 219 0.51 -9.40 4.51
N ILE A 220 1.72 -8.98 4.14
CA ILE A 220 1.98 -8.17 2.95
C ILE A 220 1.47 -8.91 1.71
N ARG A 221 1.85 -10.18 1.53
CA ARG A 221 1.42 -11.02 0.41
C ARG A 221 -0.10 -11.12 0.30
N LEU A 222 -0.79 -11.37 1.42
CA LEU A 222 -2.25 -11.47 1.46
C LEU A 222 -2.94 -10.14 1.16
N THR A 223 -2.38 -9.03 1.66
CA THR A 223 -2.91 -7.70 1.38
C THR A 223 -2.73 -7.33 -0.09
N VAL A 224 -1.59 -7.64 -0.70
CA VAL A 224 -1.36 -7.46 -2.15
C VAL A 224 -2.35 -8.29 -2.98
N GLU A 225 -2.59 -9.55 -2.61
CA GLU A 225 -3.59 -10.41 -3.29
C GLU A 225 -5.02 -9.87 -3.15
N TYR A 226 -5.38 -9.39 -1.97
CA TYR A 226 -6.66 -8.74 -1.70
C TYR A 226 -6.82 -7.47 -2.55
N THR A 227 -5.84 -6.57 -2.55
CA THR A 227 -5.88 -5.33 -3.33
C THR A 227 -5.97 -5.59 -4.84
N LYS A 228 -5.24 -6.58 -5.37
CA LYS A 228 -5.35 -7.01 -6.77
C LYS A 228 -6.76 -7.49 -7.11
N LEU A 229 -7.39 -8.25 -6.21
CA LEU A 229 -8.74 -8.76 -6.40
C LEU A 229 -9.79 -7.63 -6.37
N ILE A 230 -9.68 -6.71 -5.42
CA ILE A 230 -10.55 -5.52 -5.33
C ILE A 230 -10.40 -4.64 -6.58
N PHE A 231 -9.17 -4.44 -7.07
CA PHE A 231 -8.93 -3.70 -8.31
C PHE A 231 -9.54 -4.39 -9.53
N ALA A 232 -9.34 -5.69 -9.70
CA ALA A 232 -9.94 -6.40 -10.82
C ALA A 232 -11.49 -6.35 -10.79
N MET A 233 -12.06 -6.32 -9.59
CA MET A 233 -13.50 -6.12 -9.36
C MET A 233 -13.97 -4.70 -9.69
N SER A 234 -13.15 -3.67 -9.47
CA SER A 234 -13.56 -2.30 -9.77
C SER A 234 -13.73 -2.04 -11.26
N ILE A 235 -12.88 -2.67 -12.08
CA ILE A 235 -12.84 -2.53 -13.54
C ILE A 235 -13.57 -3.67 -14.27
N CYS A 236 -14.09 -4.66 -13.53
CA CYS A 236 -14.73 -5.86 -14.07
C CYS A 236 -13.94 -6.54 -15.19
N ASN A 237 -12.63 -6.67 -15.01
CA ASN A 237 -11.74 -7.32 -15.97
C ASN A 237 -11.02 -8.48 -15.30
N LEU A 238 -11.52 -9.69 -15.53
CA LEU A 238 -10.97 -10.92 -14.99
C LEU A 238 -11.02 -12.03 -16.03
N LYS A 239 -10.06 -12.95 -15.91
CA LYS A 239 -10.16 -14.23 -16.59
C LYS A 239 -11.38 -14.98 -16.05
N GLU A 240 -12.33 -15.27 -16.93
CA GLU A 240 -13.51 -16.04 -16.57
C GLU A 240 -13.20 -17.52 -16.34
N TYR A 241 -13.93 -18.13 -15.41
CA TYR A 241 -13.91 -19.55 -15.16
C TYR A 241 -15.31 -20.14 -15.26
N SER A 242 -15.39 -21.33 -15.87
CA SER A 242 -16.61 -22.13 -15.90
C SER A 242 -16.90 -22.76 -14.54
N GLU A 243 -18.14 -23.24 -14.38
CA GLU A 243 -18.55 -24.05 -13.23
C GLU A 243 -17.65 -25.28 -13.04
N ASN A 244 -17.34 -26.01 -14.11
CA ASN A 244 -16.46 -27.18 -14.04
C ASN A 244 -15.07 -26.84 -13.49
N ASN A 245 -14.53 -25.68 -13.88
CA ASN A 245 -13.25 -25.21 -13.32
C ASN A 245 -13.37 -24.94 -11.82
N TYR A 246 -14.45 -24.32 -11.38
CA TYR A 246 -14.70 -24.06 -9.96
C TYR A 246 -14.84 -25.37 -9.17
N LEU A 247 -15.70 -26.29 -9.62
CA LEU A 247 -15.94 -27.58 -8.96
C LEU A 247 -14.67 -28.41 -8.85
N LEU A 248 -13.82 -28.42 -9.87
CA LEU A 248 -12.53 -29.12 -9.84
C LEU A 248 -11.60 -28.55 -8.77
N VAL A 249 -11.46 -27.23 -8.71
CA VAL A 249 -10.58 -26.56 -7.74
C VAL A 249 -11.12 -26.73 -6.32
N ASP A 250 -12.44 -26.61 -6.12
CA ASP A 250 -13.09 -26.80 -4.82
C ASP A 250 -12.97 -28.24 -4.32
N LYS A 251 -13.22 -29.23 -5.19
CA LYS A 251 -12.98 -30.66 -4.86
C LYS A 251 -11.54 -30.89 -4.43
N THR A 252 -10.58 -30.30 -5.15
CA THR A 252 -9.15 -30.43 -4.84
C THR A 252 -8.83 -29.80 -3.49
N LEU A 253 -9.33 -28.59 -3.22
CA LEU A 253 -9.15 -27.91 -1.94
C LEU A 253 -9.70 -28.76 -0.79
N ASN A 254 -10.92 -29.28 -0.93
CA ASN A 254 -11.55 -30.11 0.09
C ASN A 254 -10.80 -31.43 0.33
N SER A 255 -10.23 -32.04 -0.71
CA SER A 255 -9.39 -33.23 -0.57
C SER A 255 -8.14 -32.95 0.28
N ILE A 256 -7.39 -31.90 -0.08
CA ILE A 256 -6.16 -31.53 0.64
C ILE A 256 -6.48 -31.11 2.08
N TYR A 257 -7.55 -30.34 2.26
CA TYR A 257 -8.00 -29.96 3.59
C TYR A 257 -8.29 -31.20 4.45
N LYS A 258 -9.01 -32.20 3.93
CA LYS A 258 -9.26 -33.47 4.64
C LYS A 258 -7.97 -34.20 5.00
N GLU A 259 -7.00 -34.27 4.07
CA GLU A 259 -5.69 -34.87 4.36
C GLU A 259 -4.99 -34.15 5.53
N ILE A 260 -4.98 -32.81 5.53
CA ILE A 260 -4.39 -32.03 6.63
C ILE A 260 -5.08 -32.35 7.96
N LEU A 261 -6.40 -32.51 7.96
CA LEU A 261 -7.17 -32.82 9.18
C LEU A 261 -6.92 -34.22 9.74
N LEU A 262 -6.40 -35.14 8.93
CA LEU A 262 -6.02 -36.49 9.35
C LEU A 262 -4.59 -36.57 9.88
N GLY A 263 -3.78 -35.53 9.66
CA GLY A 263 -2.44 -35.43 10.23
C GLY A 263 -2.46 -35.16 11.73
N GLU A 264 -1.35 -35.45 12.39
CA GLU A 264 -1.13 -35.11 13.80
C GLU A 264 -0.42 -33.75 13.92
N ASP A 265 -0.65 -33.03 15.02
CA ASP A 265 -0.11 -31.67 15.23
C ASP A 265 1.43 -31.66 15.38
N GLY A 266 2.03 -32.75 15.88
CA GLY A 266 3.48 -32.98 15.94
C GLY A 266 4.37 -31.76 16.23
N ASP A 267 5.55 -31.75 15.61
CA ASP A 267 6.49 -30.62 15.58
C ASP A 267 6.18 -29.63 14.44
N LEU A 268 4.92 -29.48 14.03
CA LEU A 268 4.55 -28.62 12.90
C LEU A 268 4.56 -27.13 13.28
N SER A 269 4.76 -26.28 12.26
CA SER A 269 4.60 -24.83 12.36
C SER A 269 3.16 -24.38 12.72
N PHE A 270 2.18 -25.30 12.66
CA PHE A 270 0.75 -25.06 12.79
C PHE A 270 0.04 -26.13 13.62
N THR A 271 -1.27 -25.95 13.86
CA THR A 271 -2.15 -27.00 14.42
C THR A 271 -3.36 -27.24 13.53
N VAL A 272 -3.88 -28.48 13.52
CA VAL A 272 -5.11 -28.88 12.83
C VAL A 272 -6.29 -28.03 13.32
N ALA A 273 -6.37 -27.76 14.63
CA ALA A 273 -7.37 -26.86 15.20
C ALA A 273 -7.24 -25.43 14.62
N GLY A 274 -6.02 -24.95 14.50
CA GLY A 274 -5.67 -23.69 13.86
C GLY A 274 -6.11 -23.61 12.40
N VAL A 275 -5.77 -24.62 11.60
CA VAL A 275 -6.17 -24.72 10.18
C VAL A 275 -7.69 -24.75 10.04
N LYS A 276 -8.41 -25.49 10.91
CA LYS A 276 -9.89 -25.49 10.95
C LYS A 276 -10.44 -24.08 11.21
N LYS A 277 -9.87 -23.35 12.16
CA LYS A 277 -10.28 -22.00 12.54
C LYS A 277 -10.08 -21.02 11.38
N THR A 278 -8.91 -21.05 10.75
CA THR A 278 -8.57 -20.23 9.58
C THR A 278 -9.46 -20.56 8.38
N GLN A 279 -9.70 -21.85 8.10
CA GLN A 279 -10.57 -22.28 7.00
C GLN A 279 -12.01 -21.74 7.16
N ARG A 280 -12.55 -21.72 8.38
CA ARG A 280 -13.89 -21.15 8.64
C ARG A 280 -13.93 -19.64 8.41
N ALA A 281 -12.87 -18.91 8.78
CA ALA A 281 -12.77 -17.49 8.50
C ALA A 281 -12.67 -17.22 6.99
N TRP A 282 -11.84 -17.99 6.29
CA TRP A 282 -11.69 -17.93 4.84
C TRP A 282 -13.02 -18.17 4.11
N LEU A 283 -13.84 -19.14 4.53
CA LEU A 283 -15.15 -19.38 3.90
C LEU A 283 -16.07 -18.16 3.96
N ARG A 284 -16.07 -17.43 5.09
CA ARG A 284 -16.88 -16.21 5.23
C ARG A 284 -16.34 -15.09 4.33
N TYR A 285 -15.02 -14.94 4.26
CA TYR A 285 -14.34 -14.03 3.34
C TYR A 285 -14.70 -14.34 1.87
N LYS A 286 -14.59 -15.61 1.45
CA LYS A 286 -14.95 -16.08 0.10
C LYS A 286 -16.40 -15.73 -0.26
N ILE A 287 -17.34 -15.98 0.64
CA ILE A 287 -18.75 -15.67 0.40
C ILE A 287 -18.97 -14.17 0.16
N LEU A 288 -18.29 -13.30 0.90
CA LEU A 288 -18.41 -11.84 0.68
C LEU A 288 -17.74 -11.39 -0.62
N ILE A 289 -16.61 -11.99 -1.01
CA ILE A 289 -16.00 -11.75 -2.33
C ILE A 289 -16.99 -12.10 -3.45
N GLU A 290 -17.59 -13.29 -3.39
CA GLU A 290 -18.55 -13.75 -4.40
C GLU A 290 -19.76 -12.80 -4.48
N LYS A 291 -20.30 -12.38 -3.34
CA LYS A 291 -21.43 -11.44 -3.28
C LYS A 291 -21.09 -10.06 -3.82
N LEU A 292 -19.98 -9.47 -3.37
CA LEU A 292 -19.57 -8.14 -3.82
C LEU A 292 -19.21 -8.17 -5.32
N GLY A 293 -18.49 -9.20 -5.76
CA GLY A 293 -18.11 -9.39 -7.16
C GLY A 293 -19.32 -9.55 -8.08
N ALA A 294 -20.31 -10.35 -7.70
CA ALA A 294 -21.55 -10.50 -8.46
C ALA A 294 -22.39 -9.21 -8.50
N LEU A 295 -22.38 -8.43 -7.40
CA LEU A 295 -23.07 -7.15 -7.37
C LEU A 295 -22.39 -6.12 -8.29
N ARG A 296 -21.06 -6.03 -8.23
CA ARG A 296 -20.28 -5.04 -8.98
C ARG A 296 -20.15 -5.36 -10.45
N CYS A 297 -19.95 -6.64 -10.76
CA CYS A 297 -19.68 -7.13 -12.11
C CYS A 297 -20.69 -8.23 -12.50
N PRO A 298 -21.97 -7.87 -12.75
CA PRO A 298 -23.03 -8.84 -12.96
C PRO A 298 -22.86 -9.71 -14.22
N HIS A 299 -22.02 -9.28 -15.18
CA HIS A 299 -21.69 -10.05 -16.37
C HIS A 299 -20.61 -11.11 -16.13
N ILE A 300 -19.82 -10.99 -15.06
CA ILE A 300 -18.81 -11.99 -14.71
C ILE A 300 -19.48 -13.14 -13.99
N ASN A 301 -19.26 -14.36 -14.47
CA ASN A 301 -19.80 -15.57 -13.86
C ASN A 301 -19.41 -15.69 -12.37
N LEU A 302 -20.36 -16.00 -11.49
CA LEU A 302 -20.14 -16.22 -10.05
C LEU A 302 -19.00 -17.22 -9.77
N PHE A 303 -18.87 -18.26 -10.60
CA PHE A 303 -17.82 -19.28 -10.49
C PHE A 303 -16.41 -18.71 -10.69
N THR A 304 -16.28 -17.58 -11.39
CA THR A 304 -15.00 -16.87 -11.55
C THR A 304 -14.47 -16.38 -10.20
N TRP A 305 -15.30 -15.67 -9.45
CA TRP A 305 -14.94 -15.15 -8.12
C TRP A 305 -14.57 -16.28 -7.17
N GLY A 306 -15.42 -17.30 -7.10
CA GLY A 306 -15.18 -18.48 -6.27
C GLY A 306 -13.89 -19.20 -6.66
N THR A 307 -13.61 -19.35 -7.96
CA THR A 307 -12.39 -20.03 -8.43
C THR A 307 -11.13 -19.30 -8.02
N ILE A 308 -11.08 -17.96 -8.16
CA ILE A 308 -9.88 -17.17 -7.85
C ILE A 308 -9.49 -17.32 -6.39
N VAL A 309 -10.43 -17.09 -5.47
CA VAL A 309 -10.15 -17.18 -4.02
C VAL A 309 -9.92 -18.61 -3.55
N THR A 310 -10.55 -19.60 -4.20
CA THR A 310 -10.31 -21.04 -3.91
C THR A 310 -8.92 -21.46 -4.36
N LYS A 311 -8.41 -20.97 -5.50
CA LYS A 311 -7.03 -21.22 -5.93
C LYS A 311 -6.00 -20.63 -4.96
N GLN A 312 -6.24 -19.41 -4.47
CA GLN A 312 -5.38 -18.79 -3.45
C GLN A 312 -5.30 -19.66 -2.20
N ARG A 313 -6.45 -20.05 -1.63
CA ARG A 313 -6.48 -20.93 -0.45
C ARG A 313 -5.93 -22.33 -0.71
N LEU A 314 -6.13 -22.87 -1.91
CA LEU A 314 -5.56 -24.16 -2.30
C LEU A 314 -4.03 -24.12 -2.29
N LYS A 315 -3.40 -23.04 -2.80
CA LYS A 315 -1.94 -22.86 -2.75
C LYS A 315 -1.42 -22.92 -1.31
N GLN A 316 -2.14 -22.27 -0.40
CA GLN A 316 -1.81 -22.23 1.02
C GLN A 316 -1.91 -23.59 1.70
N LEU A 317 -3.03 -24.30 1.50
CA LEU A 317 -3.22 -25.64 2.05
C LEU A 317 -2.20 -26.63 1.48
N LYS A 318 -1.80 -26.49 0.21
CA LYS A 318 -0.72 -27.29 -0.39
C LYS A 318 0.61 -27.10 0.33
N ALA A 319 0.97 -25.88 0.70
CA ALA A 319 2.20 -25.61 1.46
C ALA A 319 2.17 -26.29 2.84
N ILE A 320 1.04 -26.15 3.55
CA ILE A 320 0.81 -26.81 4.85
C ILE A 320 0.92 -28.34 4.72
N ARG A 321 0.31 -28.93 3.68
CA ARG A 321 0.38 -30.38 3.47
C ARG A 321 1.78 -30.86 3.10
N LEU A 322 2.55 -30.04 2.37
CA LEU A 322 3.94 -30.36 2.03
C LEU A 322 4.79 -30.48 3.30
N GLU A 323 4.69 -29.50 4.21
CA GLU A 323 5.38 -29.52 5.50
C GLU A 323 5.06 -30.79 6.32
N GLN A 324 3.78 -31.20 6.37
CA GLN A 324 3.38 -32.46 7.02
C GLN A 324 4.07 -33.68 6.41
N LYS A 325 4.14 -33.77 5.07
CA LYS A 325 4.77 -34.91 4.39
C LYS A 325 6.26 -34.99 4.66
N GLU A 326 6.94 -33.85 4.76
CA GLU A 326 8.37 -33.79 5.06
C GLU A 326 8.66 -34.34 6.47
N ILE A 327 7.83 -33.99 7.45
CA ILE A 327 7.94 -34.52 8.82
C ILE A 327 7.57 -36.01 8.88
N GLU A 328 6.47 -36.42 8.24
CA GLU A 328 6.05 -37.83 8.14
C GLU A 328 7.16 -38.71 7.54
N THR A 329 7.88 -38.20 6.53
CA THR A 329 8.97 -38.93 5.86
C THR A 329 10.24 -38.95 6.72
N GLY A 330 10.66 -37.80 7.26
CA GLY A 330 11.84 -37.72 8.12
C GLY A 330 11.70 -38.51 9.42
N ALA A 331 10.48 -38.68 9.95
CA ALA A 331 10.23 -39.57 11.09
C ALA A 331 10.39 -41.05 10.74
N ARG A 332 10.04 -41.46 9.52
CA ARG A 332 10.22 -42.85 9.04
C ARG A 332 11.68 -43.22 8.80
N GLU A 333 12.52 -42.26 8.42
CA GLU A 333 13.95 -42.51 8.19
C GLU A 333 14.76 -42.62 9.50
N ARG A 334 14.20 -42.14 10.62
CA ARG A 334 14.85 -42.17 11.96
C ARG A 334 14.44 -43.37 12.83
N ASN A 335 13.41 -44.11 12.42
CA ASN A 335 12.92 -45.32 13.08
C ASN A 335 13.33 -46.55 12.26
#